data_AF-A0A952S352-F1
#
_entry.id   AF-A0A952S352-F1
#
_cell.length_a   1.000
_cell.length_b   1.000
_cell.length_c   1.000
_cell.angle_alpha   90.00
_cell.angle_beta   90.00
_cell.angle_gamma   90.00
#
_symmetry.space_group_name_H-M   'P 1'
#
loop_
_entity.id
_entity.type
_entity.pdbx_description
1 polymer ?
#
loop_
_entity_poly.entity_id
_entity_poly.type
_entity_poly.pdbx_seq_one_letter_code
_entity_poly.pdbx_strand_id
1 'polypeptide(L)'
;MSRYLDGDLEPQRAVEAGLHLGDCEPCARSFEEFSLMLDSCRGIEIDEEVPPNAEALWCRISNVIETESAAEKRIEQKAEPVRRWNFSFGQAFAAFAGIALVSSLLTVVAVRNYLEPAAEDMVTRSAETETTFERFLSRVGLSESPREARERRIREQQAAIDYWDKRVRARRAQWDQRMQQAFDRNLREIDQAVTEYTRTLEHNPDDSLSVEMLDAALNDKMNLLRQFSEL
;
A
#
# COMPACT_ATOMS: atom_id res chain seq x y z
N MET A 1 -7.47 -9.37 -29.97
CA MET A 1 -7.45 -10.76 -29.48
C MET A 1 -7.89 -10.86 -28.03
N SER A 2 -7.19 -10.29 -27.04
CA SER A 2 -7.59 -10.37 -25.61
C SER A 2 -9.06 -10.01 -25.37
N ARG A 3 -9.49 -8.80 -25.76
CA ARG A 3 -10.91 -8.37 -25.62
C ARG A 3 -11.94 -9.30 -26.27
N TYR A 4 -11.54 -10.08 -27.28
CA TYR A 4 -12.41 -11.09 -27.90
C TYR A 4 -12.50 -12.35 -27.04
N LEU A 5 -11.37 -12.81 -26.50
CA LEU A 5 -11.30 -13.93 -25.56
C LEU A 5 -12.04 -13.62 -24.25
N ASP A 6 -11.92 -12.39 -23.77
CA ASP A 6 -12.53 -11.91 -22.52
C ASP A 6 -14.04 -11.63 -22.66
N GLY A 7 -14.60 -11.71 -23.88
CA GLY A 7 -16.00 -11.40 -24.16
C GLY A 7 -16.37 -9.91 -24.08
N ASP A 8 -15.38 -9.03 -23.95
CA ASP A 8 -15.52 -7.57 -23.79
C ASP A 8 -15.53 -6.82 -25.15
N LEU A 9 -16.00 -7.48 -26.20
CA LEU A 9 -16.21 -6.87 -27.51
C LEU A 9 -17.69 -6.64 -27.75
N GLU A 10 -17.98 -5.47 -28.32
CA GLU A 10 -19.30 -5.15 -28.84
C GLU A 10 -19.73 -6.21 -29.89
N PRO A 11 -21.02 -6.59 -29.94
CA PRO A 11 -21.47 -7.74 -30.74
C PRO A 11 -21.07 -7.67 -32.22
N GLN A 12 -21.08 -6.46 -32.80
CA GLN A 12 -20.69 -6.25 -34.20
C GLN A 12 -19.20 -6.54 -34.43
N ARG A 13 -18.33 -6.08 -33.52
CA ARG A 13 -16.89 -6.33 -33.58
C ARG A 13 -16.52 -7.77 -33.25
N ALA A 14 -17.31 -8.44 -32.43
CA ALA A 14 -17.14 -9.87 -32.15
C ALA A 14 -17.40 -10.71 -33.42
N VAL A 15 -18.42 -10.37 -34.20
CA VAL A 15 -18.70 -11.04 -35.49
C VAL A 15 -17.57 -10.79 -36.49
N GLU A 16 -17.11 -9.54 -36.62
CA GLU A 16 -15.98 -9.19 -37.51
C GLU A 16 -14.69 -9.91 -37.11
N ALA A 17 -14.40 -9.98 -35.81
CA ALA A 17 -13.26 -10.74 -35.30
C ALA A 17 -13.39 -12.24 -35.59
N GLY A 18 -14.59 -12.82 -35.44
CA GLY A 18 -14.86 -14.22 -35.77
C GLY A 18 -14.66 -14.53 -37.26
N LEU A 19 -15.12 -13.64 -38.15
CA LEU A 19 -14.88 -13.76 -39.59
C LEU A 19 -13.38 -13.71 -39.92
N HIS A 20 -12.66 -12.75 -39.34
CA HIS A 20 -11.21 -12.63 -39.53
C HIS A 20 -10.44 -13.86 -39.03
N LEU A 21 -10.86 -14.45 -37.91
CA LEU A 21 -10.27 -15.70 -37.40
C LEU A 21 -10.52 -16.89 -38.34
N GLY A 22 -11.65 -16.92 -39.05
CA GLY A 22 -11.92 -17.92 -40.08
C GLY A 22 -11.05 -17.76 -41.33
N ASP A 23 -10.71 -16.53 -41.69
CA ASP A 23 -10.00 -16.20 -42.94
C ASP A 23 -8.47 -16.07 -42.78
N CYS A 24 -7.96 -15.94 -41.55
CA CYS A 24 -6.55 -15.66 -41.26
C CYS A 24 -5.92 -16.73 -40.36
N GLU A 25 -5.25 -17.71 -40.98
CA GLU A 25 -4.62 -18.85 -40.27
C GLU A 25 -3.63 -18.45 -39.15
N PRO A 26 -2.75 -17.43 -39.30
CA PRO A 26 -1.87 -17.00 -38.20
C PRO A 26 -2.64 -16.50 -36.97
N CYS A 27 -3.74 -15.78 -37.19
CA CYS A 27 -4.59 -15.28 -36.11
C CYS A 27 -5.37 -16.44 -35.46
N ALA A 28 -5.89 -17.38 -36.25
CA ALA A 28 -6.55 -18.59 -35.74
C ALA A 28 -5.62 -19.40 -34.83
N ARG A 29 -4.38 -19.64 -35.27
CA ARG A 29 -3.38 -20.38 -34.49
C ARG A 29 -3.06 -19.70 -33.16
N SER A 30 -2.90 -18.38 -33.18
CA SER A 30 -2.67 -17.61 -31.95
C SER A 30 -3.87 -17.73 -30.99
N PHE A 31 -5.10 -17.73 -31.52
CA PHE A 31 -6.32 -17.88 -30.74
C PHE A 31 -6.43 -19.28 -30.10
N GLU A 32 -6.08 -20.33 -30.84
CA GLU A 32 -6.03 -21.71 -30.33
C GLU A 32 -5.01 -21.85 -29.21
N GLU A 33 -3.81 -21.28 -29.37
CA GLU A 33 -2.77 -21.28 -28.33
C GLU A 33 -3.25 -20.62 -27.02
N PHE A 34 -3.87 -19.43 -27.11
CA PHE A 34 -4.43 -18.77 -25.92
C PHE A 34 -5.58 -19.55 -25.30
N SER A 35 -6.44 -20.17 -26.12
CA SER A 35 -7.56 -21.00 -25.62
C SER A 35 -7.05 -22.22 -24.87
N LEU A 36 -6.00 -22.88 -25.38
CA LEU A 36 -5.35 -24.01 -24.70
C LEU A 36 -4.72 -23.60 -23.36
N MET A 37 -4.10 -22.41 -23.29
CA MET A 37 -3.57 -21.87 -22.03
C MET A 37 -4.69 -21.62 -21.02
N LEU A 38 -5.80 -21.02 -21.44
CA LEU A 38 -6.96 -20.75 -20.58
C LEU A 38 -7.59 -22.04 -20.06
N ASP A 39 -7.75 -23.06 -20.91
CA ASP A 39 -8.26 -24.36 -20.50
C ASP A 39 -7.30 -25.06 -19.52
N SER A 40 -5.99 -24.93 -19.73
CA SER A 40 -4.99 -25.43 -18.78
C SER A 40 -5.11 -24.76 -17.42
N CYS A 41 -5.32 -23.44 -17.37
CA CYS A 41 -5.54 -22.71 -16.12
C CYS A 41 -6.85 -23.08 -15.44
N ARG A 42 -7.92 -23.38 -16.19
CA ARG A 42 -9.21 -23.83 -15.65
C ARG A 42 -9.16 -25.25 -15.08
N GLY A 43 -8.31 -26.10 -15.64
CA GLY A 43 -8.07 -27.48 -15.17
C GLY A 43 -7.19 -27.56 -13.93
N ILE A 44 -6.55 -26.45 -13.52
CA ILE A 44 -5.93 -26.36 -12.20
C ILE A 44 -7.10 -26.25 -11.21
N GLU A 45 -7.48 -27.38 -10.61
CA GLU A 45 -8.18 -27.37 -9.34
C GLU A 45 -7.27 -26.61 -8.37
N ILE A 46 -7.52 -25.32 -8.23
CA ILE A 46 -7.07 -24.58 -7.07
C ILE A 46 -7.80 -25.30 -5.93
N ASP A 47 -7.07 -26.10 -5.15
CA ASP A 47 -7.55 -26.57 -3.85
C ASP A 47 -8.08 -25.31 -3.17
N GLU A 48 -9.41 -25.19 -3.17
CA GLU A 48 -10.11 -24.00 -2.74
C GLU A 48 -10.03 -24.03 -1.21
N GLU A 49 -8.83 -23.78 -0.69
CA GLU A 49 -8.60 -23.39 0.68
C GLU A 49 -9.28 -22.04 0.83
N VAL A 50 -10.62 -22.08 0.97
CA VAL A 50 -11.45 -20.93 1.27
C VAL A 50 -10.81 -20.33 2.52
N PRO A 51 -10.21 -19.14 2.42
CA PRO A 51 -9.52 -18.56 3.54
C PRO A 51 -10.52 -18.43 4.69
N PRO A 52 -10.11 -18.71 5.94
CA PRO A 52 -11.00 -18.54 7.06
C PRO A 52 -11.54 -17.10 7.02
N ASN A 53 -12.88 -16.97 6.95
CA ASN A 53 -13.58 -15.69 6.86
C ASN A 53 -13.58 -14.99 5.48
N ALA A 54 -13.76 -15.74 4.39
CA ALA A 54 -13.93 -15.20 3.04
C ALA A 54 -15.02 -14.11 2.93
N GLU A 55 -16.13 -14.21 3.68
CA GLU A 55 -17.18 -13.20 3.68
C GLU A 55 -16.70 -11.86 4.25
N ALA A 56 -15.97 -11.84 5.38
CA ALA A 56 -15.47 -10.57 5.91
C ALA A 56 -14.33 -9.98 5.07
N LEU A 57 -13.51 -10.83 4.43
CA LEU A 57 -12.53 -10.37 3.46
C LEU A 57 -13.22 -9.68 2.28
N TRP A 58 -14.29 -10.27 1.75
CA TRP A 58 -15.10 -9.65 0.70
C TRP A 58 -15.76 -8.34 1.15
N CYS A 59 -16.34 -8.30 2.35
CA CYS A 59 -16.88 -7.05 2.89
C CYS A 59 -15.80 -5.97 3.02
N ARG A 60 -14.59 -6.32 3.46
CA ARG A 60 -13.47 -5.38 3.55
C ARG A 60 -13.04 -4.86 2.18
N ILE A 61 -12.86 -5.76 1.21
CA ILE A 61 -12.50 -5.40 -0.18
C ILE A 61 -13.57 -4.50 -0.79
N SER A 62 -14.85 -4.85 -0.63
CA SER A 62 -15.98 -4.05 -1.13
C SER A 62 -15.97 -2.64 -0.53
N ASN A 63 -15.79 -2.52 0.79
CA ASN A 63 -15.73 -1.23 1.46
C ASN A 63 -14.56 -0.37 0.96
N VAL A 64 -13.38 -0.96 0.73
CA VAL A 64 -12.22 -0.23 0.20
C VAL A 64 -12.53 0.33 -1.20
N ILE A 65 -13.04 -0.52 -2.10
CA ILE A 65 -13.39 -0.12 -3.48
C ILE A 65 -14.46 0.99 -3.48
N GLU A 66 -15.48 0.87 -2.64
CA GLU A 66 -16.52 1.90 -2.51
C GLU A 66 -15.96 3.22 -1.97
N THR A 67 -15.03 3.16 -1.01
CA THR A 67 -14.40 4.38 -0.48
C THR A 67 -13.46 5.06 -1.48
N GLU A 68 -12.70 4.29 -2.26
CA GLU A 68 -11.80 4.83 -3.29
C GLU A 68 -12.59 5.44 -4.45
N SER A 69 -13.61 4.73 -4.94
CA SER A 69 -14.48 5.24 -6.01
C SER A 69 -15.32 6.46 -5.57
N ALA A 70 -15.73 6.53 -4.30
CA ALA A 70 -16.37 7.72 -3.76
C ALA A 70 -15.40 8.89 -3.59
N ALA A 71 -14.14 8.64 -3.20
CA ALA A 71 -13.11 9.66 -3.10
C ALA A 71 -12.76 10.25 -4.47
N GLU A 72 -12.67 9.41 -5.51
CA GLU A 72 -12.41 9.84 -6.88
C GLU A 72 -13.54 10.71 -7.44
N LYS A 73 -14.80 10.32 -7.20
CA LYS A 73 -15.98 11.16 -7.53
C LYS A 73 -15.99 12.50 -6.78
N ARG A 74 -15.44 12.54 -5.57
CA ARG A 74 -15.36 13.77 -4.75
C ARG A 74 -14.26 14.72 -5.22
N ILE A 75 -13.22 14.21 -5.86
CA ILE A 75 -12.16 15.02 -6.49
C ILE A 75 -12.68 15.67 -7.78
N GLU A 76 -13.43 14.93 -8.60
CA GLU A 76 -14.04 15.49 -9.82
C GLU A 76 -15.12 16.56 -9.53
N GLN A 77 -15.86 16.43 -8.43
CA GLN A 77 -16.92 17.39 -8.06
C GLN A 77 -16.41 18.63 -7.32
N LYS A 78 -15.15 18.65 -6.87
CA LYS A 78 -14.54 19.79 -6.18
C LYS A 78 -13.73 20.67 -7.14
N ALA A 79 -14.31 21.03 -8.28
CA ALA A 79 -13.90 22.23 -9.00
C ALA A 79 -14.29 23.46 -8.15
N GLU A 80 -13.39 23.89 -7.27
CA GLU A 80 -13.63 25.01 -6.36
C GLU A 80 -13.93 26.30 -7.16
N PRO A 81 -14.90 27.13 -6.71
CA PRO A 81 -15.08 28.45 -7.28
C PRO A 81 -13.83 29.28 -6.99
N VAL A 82 -13.16 29.74 -8.05
CA VAL A 82 -11.96 30.57 -7.97
C VAL A 82 -12.30 31.83 -7.17
N ARG A 83 -11.96 31.82 -5.88
CA ARG A 83 -12.15 32.94 -4.97
C ARG A 83 -11.16 34.01 -5.42
N ARG A 84 -11.64 35.03 -6.14
CA ARG A 84 -10.84 36.17 -6.57
C ARG A 84 -10.34 36.93 -5.35
N TRP A 85 -9.07 36.77 -5.02
CA TRP A 85 -8.36 37.60 -4.06
C TRP A 85 -8.04 38.94 -4.72
N ASN A 86 -8.66 40.02 -4.23
CA ASN A 86 -8.26 41.37 -4.59
C ASN A 86 -6.95 41.71 -3.86
N PHE A 87 -5.82 41.29 -4.43
CA PHE A 87 -4.52 41.75 -3.96
C PHE A 87 -4.34 43.23 -4.29
N SER A 88 -4.09 44.02 -3.25
CA SER A 88 -3.63 45.41 -3.42
C SER A 88 -2.30 45.40 -4.16
N PHE A 89 -2.17 46.21 -5.21
CA PHE A 89 -1.00 46.26 -6.10
C PHE A 89 0.35 46.35 -5.35
N GLY A 90 0.38 46.88 -4.13
CA GLY A 90 1.59 46.92 -3.29
C GLY A 90 2.08 45.55 -2.79
N GLN A 91 1.19 44.58 -2.54
CA GLN A 91 1.59 43.25 -2.05
C GLN A 91 2.19 42.37 -3.16
N ALA A 92 1.80 42.58 -4.43
CA ALA A 92 2.36 41.84 -5.57
C ALA A 92 3.84 42.18 -5.83
N PHE A 93 4.24 43.45 -5.65
CA PHE A 93 5.63 43.87 -5.82
C PHE A 93 6.57 43.31 -4.74
N ALA A 94 6.10 43.22 -3.49
CA ALA A 94 6.87 42.62 -2.39
C ALA A 94 7.13 41.13 -2.61
N ALA A 95 6.11 40.39 -3.08
CA ALA A 95 6.25 38.97 -3.43
C ALA A 95 7.22 38.77 -4.60
N PHE A 96 7.15 39.61 -5.64
CA PHE A 96 8.09 39.55 -6.77
C PHE A 96 9.53 39.81 -6.34
N ALA A 97 9.78 40.80 -5.47
CA ALA A 97 11.12 41.07 -4.94
C ALA A 97 11.65 39.90 -4.10
N GLY A 98 10.78 39.27 -3.29
CA GLY A 98 11.13 38.08 -2.50
C GLY A 98 11.49 36.88 -3.37
N ILE A 99 10.68 36.57 -4.38
CA ILE A 99 10.93 35.46 -5.31
C ILE A 99 12.22 35.70 -6.11
N ALA A 100 12.46 36.94 -6.57
CA ALA A 100 13.68 37.29 -7.29
C ALA A 100 14.95 37.11 -6.43
N LEU A 101 14.89 37.50 -5.14
CA LEU A 101 15.99 37.30 -4.21
C LEU A 101 16.26 35.82 -3.94
N VAL A 102 15.22 35.02 -3.69
CA VAL A 102 15.37 33.57 -3.45
C VAL A 102 15.87 32.84 -4.70
N SER A 103 15.34 33.18 -5.88
CA SER A 103 15.80 32.62 -7.16
C SER A 103 17.27 32.97 -7.45
N SER A 104 17.68 34.22 -7.19
CA SER A 104 19.07 34.64 -7.34
C SER A 104 20.01 33.89 -6.40
N LEU A 105 19.61 33.71 -5.13
CA LEU A 105 20.36 32.93 -4.14
C LEU A 105 20.49 31.45 -4.55
N LEU A 106 19.40 30.83 -5.01
CA LEU A 106 19.41 29.46 -5.49
C LEU A 106 20.32 29.28 -6.72
N THR A 107 20.34 30.26 -7.63
CA THR A 107 21.19 30.21 -8.82
C THR A 107 22.68 30.30 -8.45
N VAL A 108 23.04 31.15 -7.48
CA VAL A 108 24.42 31.26 -6.99
C VAL A 108 24.88 29.97 -6.28
N VAL A 109 24.00 29.38 -5.48
CA VAL A 109 24.28 28.10 -4.81
C VAL A 109 24.42 26.96 -5.83
N ALA A 110 23.53 26.90 -6.83
CA ALA A 110 23.58 25.90 -7.88
C ALA A 110 24.87 26.02 -8.69
N VAL A 111 25.27 27.23 -9.10
CA VAL A 111 26.51 27.44 -9.87
C VAL A 111 27.75 27.10 -9.04
N ARG A 112 27.78 27.44 -7.75
CA ARG A 112 28.88 27.05 -6.87
C ARG A 112 28.98 25.54 -6.69
N ASN A 113 27.86 24.85 -6.55
CA ASN A 113 27.82 23.39 -6.38
C ASN A 113 28.11 22.64 -7.69
N TYR A 114 27.87 23.24 -8.85
CA TYR A 114 28.14 22.63 -10.16
C TYR A 114 29.59 22.79 -10.63
N LEU A 115 30.34 23.74 -10.04
CA LEU A 115 31.74 24.01 -10.40
C LEU A 115 32.76 23.26 -9.52
N GLU A 116 32.32 22.48 -8.53
CA GLU A 116 33.13 21.43 -7.90
C GLU A 116 32.84 20.09 -8.59
N PRO A 117 33.73 19.60 -9.47
CA PRO A 117 33.56 18.27 -10.03
C PRO A 117 34.12 17.24 -9.03
N ALA A 118 33.25 16.67 -8.19
CA ALA A 118 33.48 15.31 -7.71
C ALA A 118 32.98 14.36 -8.79
N ALA A 119 33.92 13.78 -9.52
CA ALA A 119 33.68 12.73 -10.48
C ALA A 119 33.03 11.51 -9.80
N GLU A 120 32.18 10.84 -10.59
CA GLU A 120 31.63 9.49 -10.37
C GLU A 120 30.40 9.37 -9.46
N ASP A 121 29.21 9.51 -10.05
CA ASP A 121 28.15 8.47 -10.01
C ASP A 121 26.89 8.98 -10.71
N MET A 122 26.79 8.71 -12.02
CA MET A 122 25.60 9.02 -12.84
C MET A 122 24.71 7.78 -13.10
N VAL A 123 24.74 6.77 -12.22
CA VAL A 123 23.88 5.59 -12.31
C VAL A 123 23.16 5.33 -11.00
N THR A 124 22.33 6.28 -10.58
CA THR A 124 21.16 6.04 -9.72
C THR A 124 20.33 7.31 -9.67
N ARG A 125 19.44 7.47 -10.65
CA ARG A 125 18.42 8.53 -10.60
C ARG A 125 17.06 7.93 -10.95
N SER A 126 16.56 7.13 -10.01
CA SER A 126 15.13 6.83 -9.79
C SER A 126 14.98 6.12 -8.44
N ALA A 127 15.36 6.82 -7.37
CA ALA A 127 14.85 6.59 -6.03
C ALA A 127 15.06 7.91 -5.27
N GLU A 128 13.97 8.46 -4.77
CA GLU A 128 13.91 9.42 -3.66
C GLU A 128 14.58 10.78 -3.88
N THR A 129 13.73 11.79 -3.99
CA THR A 129 14.05 13.14 -3.53
C THR A 129 14.26 13.13 -2.00
N GLU A 130 15.32 12.49 -1.51
CA GLU A 130 15.91 12.85 -0.22
C GLU A 130 16.42 14.28 -0.38
N THR A 131 15.64 15.24 0.09
CA THR A 131 16.10 16.63 0.09
C THR A 131 17.35 16.72 0.96
N THR A 132 18.37 17.45 0.52
CA THR A 132 19.62 17.67 1.29
C THR A 132 19.38 18.23 2.70
N PHE A 133 18.18 18.74 2.95
CA PHE A 133 17.65 19.13 4.26
C PHE A 133 17.45 17.93 5.21
N GLU A 134 16.99 16.78 4.71
CA GLU A 134 16.77 15.55 5.49
C GLU A 134 18.11 14.91 5.93
N ARG A 135 19.14 14.96 5.07
CA ARG A 135 20.53 14.62 5.45
C ARG A 135 21.14 15.57 6.48
N PHE A 136 20.75 16.84 6.47
CA PHE A 136 21.21 17.79 7.48
C PHE A 136 20.48 17.61 8.82
N LEU A 137 19.17 17.32 8.81
CA LEU A 137 18.40 17.09 10.03
C LEU A 137 18.76 15.77 10.74
N SER A 138 19.01 14.72 9.97
CA SER A 138 19.50 13.43 10.50
C SER A 138 20.89 13.56 11.10
N ARG A 139 21.78 14.36 10.51
CA ARG A 139 23.13 14.63 11.04
C ARG A 139 23.13 15.51 12.30
N VAL A 140 22.09 16.32 12.52
CA VAL A 140 21.93 17.17 13.71
C VAL A 140 21.11 16.46 14.81
N GLY A 141 20.62 15.24 14.58
CA GLY A 141 19.88 14.46 15.58
C GLY A 141 18.49 15.01 15.89
N LEU A 142 17.92 15.81 14.98
CA LEU A 142 16.60 16.45 15.14
C LEU A 142 15.47 15.72 14.40
N SER A 143 15.78 14.73 13.57
CA SER A 143 14.80 13.82 12.97
C SER A 143 14.92 12.45 13.63
N GLU A 144 13.82 11.99 14.21
CA GLU A 144 13.67 10.60 14.64
C GLU A 144 14.02 9.69 13.46
N SER A 145 14.95 8.75 13.67
CA SER A 145 15.31 7.83 12.60
C SER A 145 14.09 6.99 12.21
N PRO A 146 13.93 6.60 10.93
CA PRO A 146 12.82 5.73 10.51
C PRO A 146 12.69 4.46 11.36
N ARG A 147 13.83 3.97 11.88
CA ARG A 147 13.93 2.84 12.80
C ARG A 147 13.35 3.15 14.19
N GLU A 148 13.68 4.28 14.80
CA GLU A 148 13.12 4.68 16.10
C GLU A 148 11.61 4.92 16.00
N ALA A 149 11.14 5.58 14.94
CA ALA A 149 9.72 5.79 14.69
C ALA A 149 8.96 4.45 14.57
N ARG A 150 9.59 3.45 13.95
CA ARG A 150 9.08 2.09 13.83
C ARG A 150 9.01 1.38 15.18
N GLU A 151 10.10 1.39 15.94
CA GLU A 151 10.12 0.80 17.28
C GLU A 151 9.09 1.43 18.21
N ARG A 152 8.85 2.75 18.09
CA ARG A 152 7.77 3.42 18.82
C ARG A 152 6.41 2.85 18.43
N ARG A 153 6.10 2.70 17.14
CA ARG A 153 4.82 2.12 16.68
C ARG A 153 4.61 0.69 17.20
N ILE A 154 5.65 -0.15 17.14
CA ILE A 154 5.60 -1.51 17.66
C ILE A 154 5.34 -1.51 19.17
N ARG A 155 6.01 -0.63 19.93
CA ARG A 155 5.77 -0.49 21.38
C ARG A 155 4.35 -0.04 21.69
N GLU A 156 3.80 0.90 20.92
CA GLU A 156 2.41 1.37 21.06
C GLU A 156 1.41 0.25 20.78
N GLN A 157 1.59 -0.51 19.69
CA GLN A 157 0.77 -1.68 19.36
C GLN A 157 0.85 -2.75 20.45
N GLN A 158 2.06 -3.03 20.96
CA GLN A 158 2.25 -4.02 22.02
C GLN A 158 1.51 -3.62 23.30
N ALA A 159 1.54 -2.33 23.69
CA ALA A 159 0.79 -1.84 24.84
C ALA A 159 -0.73 -2.01 24.66
N ALA A 160 -1.25 -1.79 23.45
CA ALA A 160 -2.66 -2.03 23.13
C ALA A 160 -3.01 -3.52 23.20
N ILE A 161 -2.15 -4.39 22.66
CA ILE A 161 -2.28 -5.86 22.75
C ILE A 161 -2.35 -6.29 24.23
N ASP A 162 -1.43 -5.82 25.06
CA ASP A 162 -1.39 -6.16 26.50
C ASP A 162 -2.66 -5.70 27.23
N TYR A 163 -3.20 -4.53 26.86
CA TYR A 163 -4.46 -4.03 27.40
C TYR A 163 -5.63 -4.97 27.07
N TRP A 164 -5.77 -5.37 25.81
CA TRP A 164 -6.86 -6.25 25.38
C TRP A 164 -6.70 -7.69 25.91
N ASP A 165 -5.47 -8.21 25.98
CA ASP A 165 -5.16 -9.53 26.53
C ASP A 165 -5.64 -9.66 27.98
N LYS A 166 -5.37 -8.66 28.83
CA LYS A 166 -5.86 -8.64 30.22
C LYS A 166 -7.39 -8.72 30.28
N ARG A 167 -8.08 -8.01 29.37
CA ARG A 167 -9.54 -7.94 29.33
C ARG A 167 -10.16 -9.24 28.85
N VAL A 168 -9.56 -9.85 27.83
CA VAL A 168 -9.91 -11.19 27.34
C VAL A 168 -9.75 -12.22 28.46
N ARG A 169 -8.61 -12.23 29.16
CA ARG A 169 -8.36 -13.19 30.26
C ARG A 169 -9.39 -13.07 31.38
N ALA A 170 -9.83 -11.87 31.72
CA ALA A 170 -10.86 -11.65 32.74
C ALA A 170 -12.22 -12.25 32.33
N ARG A 171 -12.55 -12.24 31.03
CA ARG A 171 -13.81 -12.77 30.49
C ARG A 171 -13.75 -14.23 30.09
N ARG A 172 -12.55 -14.77 29.87
CA ARG A 172 -12.32 -16.14 29.39
C ARG A 172 -13.06 -17.22 30.20
N ALA A 173 -13.27 -17.01 31.49
CA ALA A 173 -14.01 -17.93 32.36
C ALA A 173 -15.50 -18.08 31.99
N GLN A 174 -16.07 -17.11 31.26
CA GLN A 174 -17.47 -17.11 30.84
C GLN A 174 -17.68 -17.79 29.49
N TRP A 175 -16.61 -18.07 28.75
CA TRP A 175 -16.68 -18.66 27.42
C TRP A 175 -16.85 -20.17 27.49
N ASP A 176 -17.62 -20.71 26.54
CA ASP A 176 -17.69 -22.16 26.34
C ASP A 176 -16.36 -22.73 25.81
N GLN A 177 -16.23 -24.06 25.88
CA GLN A 177 -14.99 -24.74 25.49
C GLN A 177 -14.67 -24.57 24.00
N ARG A 178 -15.69 -24.46 23.13
CA ARG A 178 -15.50 -24.31 21.69
C ARG A 178 -14.92 -22.94 21.35
N MET A 179 -15.42 -21.89 21.99
CA MET A 179 -14.95 -20.52 21.84
C MET A 179 -13.52 -20.37 22.36
N GLN A 180 -13.20 -20.97 23.51
CA GLN A 180 -11.83 -20.97 24.03
C GLN A 180 -10.85 -21.65 23.06
N GLN A 181 -11.23 -22.80 22.50
CA GLN A 181 -10.41 -23.52 21.51
C GLN A 181 -10.21 -22.74 20.22
N ALA A 182 -11.28 -22.09 19.71
CA ALA A 182 -11.18 -21.26 18.51
C ALA A 182 -10.26 -20.06 18.74
N PHE A 183 -10.40 -19.38 19.88
CA PHE A 183 -9.52 -18.28 20.27
C PHE A 183 -8.07 -18.73 20.39
N ASP A 184 -7.80 -19.82 21.11
CA ASP A 184 -6.42 -20.30 21.33
C ASP A 184 -5.74 -20.75 20.03
N ARG A 185 -6.48 -21.35 19.10
CA ARG A 185 -5.93 -21.72 17.77
C ARG A 185 -5.56 -20.46 16.98
N ASN A 186 -6.50 -19.53 16.85
CA ASN A 186 -6.28 -18.30 16.07
C ASN A 186 -5.15 -17.45 16.68
N LEU A 187 -5.11 -17.32 18.01
CA LEU A 187 -4.06 -16.56 18.69
C LEU A 187 -2.69 -17.21 18.48
N ARG A 188 -2.60 -18.54 18.49
CA ARG A 188 -1.36 -19.28 18.25
C ARG A 188 -0.81 -19.07 16.85
N GLU A 189 -1.68 -19.11 15.83
CA GLU A 189 -1.28 -18.87 14.43
C GLU A 189 -0.71 -17.45 14.27
N ILE A 190 -1.38 -16.45 14.84
CA ILE A 190 -0.91 -15.06 14.81
C ILE A 190 0.40 -14.89 15.59
N ASP A 191 0.52 -15.50 16.77
CA ASP A 191 1.74 -15.45 17.58
C ASP A 191 2.94 -16.08 16.87
N GLN A 192 2.71 -17.15 16.11
CA GLN A 192 3.73 -17.77 15.28
C GLN A 192 4.22 -16.81 14.19
N ALA A 193 3.29 -16.15 13.47
CA ALA A 193 3.64 -15.17 12.45
C ALA A 193 4.41 -13.98 13.02
N VAL A 194 3.97 -13.42 14.16
CA VAL A 194 4.68 -12.33 14.86
C VAL A 194 6.10 -12.76 15.23
N THR A 195 6.26 -13.98 15.76
CA THR A 195 7.58 -14.50 16.15
C THR A 195 8.50 -14.68 14.94
N GLU A 196 7.97 -15.20 13.83
CA GLU A 196 8.71 -15.42 12.59
C GLU A 196 9.22 -14.10 12.01
N TYR A 197 8.34 -13.11 11.82
CA TYR A 197 8.75 -11.81 11.26
C TYR A 197 9.65 -11.03 12.20
N THR A 198 9.46 -11.13 13.52
CA THR A 198 10.37 -10.53 14.50
C THR A 198 11.76 -11.13 14.36
N ARG A 199 11.88 -12.46 14.28
CA ARG A 199 13.15 -13.14 14.08
C ARG A 199 13.79 -12.77 12.74
N THR A 200 13.02 -12.65 11.67
CA THR A 200 13.56 -12.21 10.37
C THR A 200 14.14 -10.81 10.45
N LEU A 201 13.45 -9.88 11.13
CA LEU A 201 13.92 -8.51 11.34
C LEU A 201 15.14 -8.41 12.28
N GLU A 202 15.33 -9.35 13.19
CA GLU A 202 16.57 -9.44 13.99
C GLU A 202 17.80 -9.74 13.11
N HIS A 203 17.63 -10.56 12.07
CA HIS A 203 18.70 -10.94 11.14
C HIS A 203 18.87 -9.96 9.99
N ASN A 204 17.75 -9.41 9.49
CA ASN A 204 17.70 -8.46 8.39
C ASN A 204 16.81 -7.27 8.77
N PRO A 205 17.35 -6.25 9.44
CA PRO A 205 16.56 -5.12 9.96
C PRO A 205 15.97 -4.22 8.86
N ASP A 206 16.51 -4.29 7.64
CA ASP A 206 16.13 -3.44 6.51
C ASP A 206 15.14 -4.15 5.56
N ASP A 207 14.64 -5.33 5.91
CA ASP A 207 13.64 -6.06 5.12
C ASP A 207 12.25 -5.43 5.21
N SER A 208 11.91 -4.61 4.22
CA SER A 208 10.63 -3.89 4.16
C SER A 208 9.40 -4.81 4.14
N LEU A 209 9.52 -6.04 3.61
CA LEU A 209 8.40 -6.98 3.56
C LEU A 209 8.12 -7.54 4.95
N SER A 210 9.15 -8.03 5.65
CA SER A 210 8.98 -8.51 7.04
C SER A 210 8.51 -7.42 7.98
N VAL A 211 8.87 -6.17 7.70
CA VAL A 211 8.34 -4.98 8.36
C VAL A 211 6.82 -4.92 8.22
N GLU A 212 6.31 -4.88 6.99
CA GLU A 212 4.88 -4.77 6.72
C GLU A 212 4.09 -5.98 7.27
N MET A 213 4.64 -7.18 7.13
CA MET A 213 4.01 -8.40 7.62
C MET A 213 3.94 -8.47 9.15
N LEU A 214 4.97 -7.98 9.86
CA LEU A 214 4.92 -7.86 11.32
C LEU A 214 3.82 -6.87 11.75
N ASP A 215 3.73 -5.72 11.07
CA ASP A 215 2.74 -4.69 11.39
C ASP A 215 1.30 -5.21 11.13
N ALA A 216 1.11 -6.00 10.07
CA ALA A 216 -0.16 -6.68 9.78
C ALA A 216 -0.51 -7.72 10.85
N ALA A 217 0.43 -8.61 11.21
CA ALA A 217 0.22 -9.64 12.23
C ALA A 217 -0.11 -9.05 13.62
N LEU A 218 0.55 -7.96 14.01
CA LEU A 218 0.25 -7.25 15.25
C LEU A 218 -1.16 -6.62 15.24
N ASN A 219 -1.57 -6.04 14.11
CA ASN A 219 -2.93 -5.52 13.96
C ASN A 219 -3.98 -6.63 14.02
N ASP A 220 -3.74 -7.78 13.40
CA ASP A 220 -4.65 -8.92 13.47
C ASP A 220 -4.76 -9.47 14.89
N LYS A 221 -3.64 -9.57 15.62
CA LYS A 221 -3.63 -9.92 17.05
C LYS A 221 -4.49 -8.97 17.86
N MET A 222 -4.30 -7.67 17.67
CA MET A 222 -5.06 -6.63 18.37
C MET A 222 -6.56 -6.72 18.05
N ASN A 223 -6.93 -6.93 16.78
CA ASN A 223 -8.31 -7.07 16.35
C ASN A 223 -8.97 -8.32 16.93
N LEU A 224 -8.28 -9.47 16.93
CA LEU A 224 -8.76 -10.70 17.54
C LEU A 224 -9.02 -10.49 19.04
N LEU A 225 -8.05 -9.93 19.76
CA LEU A 225 -8.18 -9.66 21.19
C LEU A 225 -9.34 -8.68 21.48
N ARG A 226 -9.50 -7.64 20.66
CA ARG A 226 -10.60 -6.70 20.80
C ARG A 226 -11.95 -7.37 20.60
N GLN A 227 -12.14 -8.12 19.52
CA GLN A 227 -13.39 -8.81 19.21
C GLN A 227 -13.81 -9.73 20.36
N PHE A 228 -12.89 -10.56 20.84
CA PHE A 228 -13.18 -11.47 21.94
C PHE A 228 -13.34 -10.75 23.28
N SER A 229 -12.74 -9.58 23.45
CA SER A 229 -12.99 -8.77 24.65
C SER A 229 -14.39 -8.17 24.68
N GLU A 230 -15.07 -8.03 23.54
CA GLU A 230 -16.39 -7.41 23.44
C GLU A 230 -17.55 -8.43 23.56
N LEU A 231 -17.25 -9.73 23.48
CA LEU A 231 -18.16 -10.87 23.74
C LEU A 231 -18.43 -11.05 25.24
#